data_AF-A0A0F9JW30-F1
#
_entry.id   AF-A0A0F9JW30-F1
#
_cell.length_a   1.000
_cell.length_b   1.000
_cell.length_c   1.000
_cell.angle_alpha   90.00
_cell.angle_beta   90.00
_cell.angle_gamma   90.00
#
_symmetry.space_group_name_H-M   'P 1'
#
loop_
_entity.id
_entity.type
_entity.pdbx_description
1 polymer ?
#
loop_
_entity_poly.entity_id
_entity_poly.type
_entity_poly.pdbx_seq_one_letter_code
_entity_poly.pdbx_strand_id
1 'polypeptide(L)'
;MTPEEIINMRNIERSAQANIRTLWQDTSNFVYPYIQITSKFEPGTRRTREIFDLTPMLDAEDMVANLKHILFPAGQVFFAIKVGNNTQLPDNIQRYISMLTEVTHDRIFNSNFITELDEVLRSLIHFGPASIFSEWTPKTGLNYRSSVIGTYQLIENSKKLVDGII
;
A
#
# COMPACT_ATOMS: atom_id res chain seq x y z
N MET A 1 5.48 25.76 -4.34
CA MET A 1 6.40 25.13 -3.38
C MET A 1 7.73 24.96 -4.08
N THR A 2 8.78 25.58 -3.57
CA THR A 2 10.12 25.46 -4.14
C THR A 2 10.75 24.12 -3.74
N PRO A 3 11.75 23.61 -4.47
CA PRO A 3 12.46 22.38 -4.09
C PRO A 3 13.06 22.44 -2.68
N GLU A 4 13.54 23.61 -2.26
CA GLU A 4 14.11 23.83 -0.93
C GLU A 4 13.07 23.68 0.19
N GLU A 5 11.85 24.19 -0.03
CA GLU A 5 10.74 24.06 0.92
C GLU A 5 10.36 22.59 1.14
N ILE A 6 10.30 21.79 0.06
CA ILE A 6 10.00 20.35 0.14
C ILE A 6 11.07 19.62 0.97
N ILE A 7 12.35 19.91 0.71
CA ILE A 7 13.47 19.29 1.45
C ILE A 7 13.40 19.66 2.93
N ASN A 8 13.10 20.92 3.25
CA ASN A 8 13.00 21.36 4.63
C ASN A 8 11.84 20.66 5.36
N MET A 9 10.65 20.62 4.75
CA MET A 9 9.50 19.91 5.32
C MET A 9 9.79 18.42 5.52
N ARG A 10 10.39 17.76 4.52
CA ARG A 10 10.85 16.37 4.64
C ARG A 10 11.73 16.15 5.87
N ASN A 11 12.70 17.03 6.09
CA ASN A 11 13.65 16.90 7.20
C ASN A 11 12.99 17.10 8.57
N ILE A 12 12.04 18.04 8.66
CA ILE A 12 11.24 18.27 9.87
C ILE A 12 10.43 17.03 10.21
N GLU A 13 9.64 16.52 9.26
CA GLU A 13 8.82 15.32 9.45
C GLU A 13 9.68 14.08 9.72
N ARG A 14 10.85 13.99 9.08
CA ARG A 14 11.76 12.85 9.28
C ARG A 14 12.31 12.84 10.68
N SER A 15 12.60 14.02 11.23
CA SER A 15 13.07 14.18 12.61
C SER A 15 11.96 13.83 13.61
N ALA A 16 10.73 14.27 13.35
CA ALA A 16 9.57 13.91 14.18
C ALA A 16 9.31 12.39 14.20
N GLN A 17 9.53 11.72 13.06
CA GLN A 17 9.36 10.27 12.90
C GLN A 17 10.58 9.43 13.29
N ALA A 18 11.63 10.02 13.89
CA ALA A 18 12.88 9.29 14.16
C ALA A 18 12.65 8.03 15.01
N ASN A 19 11.89 8.14 16.10
CA ASN A 19 11.62 7.02 17.01
C ASN A 19 10.83 5.89 16.32
N ILE A 20 9.78 6.23 15.56
CA ILE A 20 8.96 5.21 14.89
C ILE A 20 9.70 4.55 13.73
N ARG A 21 10.59 5.28 13.05
CA ARG A 21 11.45 4.72 12.02
C ARG A 21 12.45 3.71 12.57
N THR A 22 12.99 3.94 13.77
CA THR A 22 13.82 2.95 14.47
C THR A 22 12.99 1.72 14.79
N LEU A 23 11.78 1.89 15.33
CA LEU A 23 10.87 0.77 15.61
C LEU A 23 10.56 -0.05 14.34
N TRP A 24 10.25 0.61 13.22
CA TRP A 24 10.01 -0.11 11.97
C TRP A 24 11.26 -0.87 11.50
N GLN A 25 12.47 -0.31 11.68
CA GLN A 25 13.70 -1.01 11.34
C GLN A 25 13.90 -2.23 12.22
N ASP A 26 13.67 -2.10 13.53
CA ASP A 26 13.79 -3.21 14.49
C ASP A 26 12.81 -4.33 14.13
N THR A 27 11.56 -4.00 13.82
CA THR A 27 10.58 -4.96 13.31
C THR A 27 11.06 -5.60 12.02
N SER A 28 11.48 -4.81 11.03
CA SER A 28 11.96 -5.31 9.74
C SER A 28 13.10 -6.32 9.89
N ASN A 29 14.02 -6.13 10.83
CA ASN A 29 15.13 -7.05 11.06
C ASN A 29 14.68 -8.49 11.39
N PHE A 30 13.51 -8.65 12.02
CA PHE A 30 12.99 -9.96 12.44
C PHE A 30 11.93 -10.54 11.50
N VAL A 31 11.03 -9.70 10.96
CA VAL A 31 9.87 -10.19 10.19
C VAL A 31 9.95 -9.92 8.69
N TYR A 32 10.68 -8.89 8.26
CA TYR A 32 10.83 -8.57 6.84
C TYR A 32 12.22 -7.97 6.53
N PRO A 33 13.30 -8.78 6.61
CA PRO A 33 14.69 -8.30 6.65
C PRO A 33 15.20 -7.74 5.32
N TYR A 34 14.38 -7.80 4.27
CA TYR A 34 14.73 -7.29 2.94
C TYR A 34 14.52 -5.78 2.81
N ILE A 35 13.68 -5.19 3.68
CA ILE A 35 13.40 -3.76 3.71
C ILE A 35 14.46 -3.02 4.53
N GLN A 36 14.79 -1.81 4.08
CA GLN A 36 15.74 -0.91 4.72
C GLN A 36 15.08 0.43 4.95
N ILE A 37 15.00 0.85 6.22
CA ILE A 37 14.28 2.07 6.62
C ILE A 37 15.29 3.10 7.12
N THR A 38 16.13 2.70 8.07
CA THR A 38 17.17 3.55 8.66
C THR A 38 18.57 2.99 8.38
N SER A 39 18.71 1.67 8.40
CA SER A 39 19.97 0.97 8.14
C SER A 39 20.27 0.86 6.65
N LYS A 40 21.56 0.88 6.28
CA LYS A 40 22.03 0.58 4.93
C LYS A 40 22.94 -0.64 5.02
N PHE A 41 22.50 -1.78 4.51
CA PHE A 41 23.35 -2.97 4.43
C PHE A 41 24.18 -2.96 3.16
N GLU A 42 25.42 -3.44 3.25
CA GLU A 42 26.27 -3.62 2.08
C GLU A 42 25.70 -4.70 1.15
N PRO A 43 25.76 -4.51 -0.18
CA PRO A 43 25.33 -5.52 -1.14
C PRO A 43 25.99 -6.88 -0.89
N GLY A 44 25.21 -7.96 -0.87
CA GLY A 44 25.70 -9.33 -0.63
C GLY A 44 25.72 -9.77 0.83
N THR A 45 25.40 -8.90 1.80
CA THR A 45 25.32 -9.27 3.22
C THR A 45 24.11 -10.18 3.48
N ARG A 46 24.32 -11.29 4.22
CA ARG A 46 23.23 -12.18 4.66
C ARG A 46 22.34 -11.45 5.67
N ARG A 47 21.07 -11.26 5.32
CA ARG A 47 20.10 -10.46 6.09
C ARG A 47 19.34 -11.26 7.15
N THR A 48 19.39 -12.59 7.10
CA THR A 48 18.68 -13.50 8.01
C THR A 48 19.56 -14.00 9.17
N ARG A 49 20.75 -13.41 9.38
CA ARG A 49 21.73 -13.91 10.36
C ARG A 49 21.20 -13.87 11.81
N GLU A 50 20.36 -12.89 12.12
CA GLU A 50 19.81 -12.66 13.46
C GLU A 50 18.40 -13.27 13.63
N ILE A 51 17.93 -14.01 12.62
CA ILE A 51 16.62 -14.67 12.64
C ILE A 51 16.84 -16.11 13.10
N PHE A 52 16.47 -16.37 14.36
CA PHE A 52 16.56 -17.70 14.98
C PHE A 52 15.24 -18.47 14.90
N ASP A 53 14.12 -17.77 14.76
CA ASP A 53 12.78 -18.31 14.62
C ASP A 53 12.11 -17.72 13.38
N LEU A 54 11.56 -18.61 12.53
CA LEU A 54 10.89 -18.23 11.28
C LEU A 54 9.38 -18.07 11.46
N THR A 55 8.82 -18.48 12.61
CA THR A 55 7.37 -18.46 12.86
C THR A 55 6.73 -17.09 12.57
N PRO A 56 7.28 -15.96 13.06
CA PRO A 56 6.70 -14.65 12.78
C PRO A 56 6.69 -14.27 11.30
N MET A 57 7.68 -14.72 10.53
CA MET A 57 7.74 -14.47 9.08
C MET A 57 6.69 -15.29 8.35
N LEU A 58 6.56 -16.57 8.69
CA LEU A 58 5.59 -17.47 8.07
C LEU A 58 4.15 -17.04 8.38
N ASP A 59 3.85 -16.72 9.64
CA ASP A 59 2.53 -16.25 10.05
C ASP A 59 2.15 -14.93 9.36
N ALA A 60 3.11 -14.02 9.16
CA ALA A 60 2.87 -12.78 8.45
C ALA A 60 2.55 -13.02 6.96
N GLU A 61 3.27 -13.93 6.30
CA GLU A 61 2.97 -14.33 4.92
C GLU A 61 1.60 -15.00 4.78
N ASP A 62 1.25 -15.89 5.72
CA ASP A 62 -0.06 -16.52 5.76
C ASP A 62 -1.16 -15.47 5.97
N MET A 63 -0.93 -14.47 6.81
CA MET A 63 -1.86 -13.37 7.02
C MET A 63 -2.04 -12.52 5.75
N VAL A 64 -0.96 -12.20 5.02
CA VAL A 64 -1.02 -11.51 3.72
C VAL A 64 -1.87 -12.29 2.74
N ALA A 65 -1.58 -13.59 2.57
CA ALA A 65 -2.27 -14.45 1.62
C ALA A 65 -3.77 -14.56 1.94
N ASN A 66 -4.12 -14.76 3.22
CA ASN A 66 -5.51 -14.88 3.66
C ASN A 66 -6.28 -13.56 3.54
N LEU A 67 -5.68 -12.43 3.93
CA LEU A 67 -6.33 -11.12 3.76
C LEU A 67 -6.57 -10.79 2.28
N LYS A 68 -5.59 -11.07 1.41
CA LYS A 68 -5.76 -10.92 -0.04
C LYS A 68 -6.93 -11.77 -0.54
N HIS A 69 -7.00 -13.04 -0.13
CA HIS A 69 -8.07 -13.93 -0.57
C HIS A 69 -9.46 -13.46 -0.12
N ILE A 70 -9.58 -12.92 1.09
CA ILE A 70 -10.85 -12.43 1.65
C ILE A 70 -11.28 -11.11 1.01
N LEU A 71 -10.35 -10.15 0.88
CA LEU A 71 -10.66 -8.80 0.43
C LEU A 71 -10.71 -8.67 -1.10
N PHE A 72 -9.90 -9.46 -1.80
CA PHE A 72 -9.72 -9.40 -3.25
C PHE A 72 -9.73 -10.81 -3.85
N PRO A 73 -10.84 -11.55 -3.72
CA PRO A 73 -10.96 -12.90 -4.26
C PRO A 73 -10.75 -12.92 -5.77
N ALA A 74 -9.88 -13.81 -6.25
CA ALA A 74 -9.58 -13.96 -7.67
C ALA A 74 -10.83 -14.44 -8.44
N GLY A 75 -11.15 -13.77 -9.54
CA GLY A 75 -12.28 -14.13 -10.40
C GLY A 75 -13.65 -13.77 -9.83
N GLN A 76 -13.71 -13.01 -8.73
CA GLN A 76 -14.95 -12.50 -8.15
C GLN A 76 -14.95 -10.97 -8.08
N VAL A 77 -16.14 -10.40 -8.12
CA VAL A 77 -16.38 -8.96 -7.94
C VAL A 77 -16.27 -8.64 -6.45
N PHE A 78 -15.30 -7.80 -6.06
CA PHE A 78 -15.03 -7.43 -4.66
C PHE A 78 -15.57 -6.05 -4.28
N PHE A 79 -16.09 -5.27 -5.23
CA PHE A 79 -16.89 -4.08 -4.96
C PHE A 79 -18.05 -3.92 -5.94
N ALA A 80 -19.04 -3.09 -5.60
CA ALA A 80 -20.11 -2.75 -6.52
C ALA A 80 -20.32 -1.24 -6.55
N ILE A 81 -20.39 -0.66 -7.75
CA ILE A 81 -20.74 0.75 -7.92
C ILE A 81 -22.26 0.86 -7.72
N LYS A 82 -22.70 1.81 -6.90
CA LYS A 82 -24.13 2.06 -6.62
C LYS A 82 -24.40 3.56 -6.64
N VAL A 83 -25.62 3.93 -7.03
CA VAL A 83 -26.09 5.31 -6.94
C VAL A 83 -26.65 5.53 -5.53
N GLY A 84 -26.21 6.60 -4.86
CA GLY A 84 -26.47 6.85 -3.44
C GLY A 84 -27.91 7.23 -3.06
N ASN A 85 -28.86 7.21 -3.99
CA ASN A 85 -30.25 7.60 -3.73
C ASN A 85 -31.19 6.38 -3.78
N ASN A 86 -32.11 6.30 -2.82
CA ASN A 86 -33.13 5.24 -2.67
C ASN A 86 -34.22 5.24 -3.77
N THR A 87 -33.99 5.92 -4.89
CA THR A 87 -34.94 5.95 -6.01
C THR A 87 -34.76 4.71 -6.86
N GLN A 88 -35.86 4.04 -7.20
CA GLN A 88 -35.85 2.94 -8.17
C GLN A 88 -35.26 3.44 -9.48
N LEU A 89 -34.03 3.01 -9.78
CA LEU A 89 -33.38 3.38 -11.04
C LEU A 89 -34.08 2.65 -12.18
N PRO A 90 -34.27 3.31 -13.33
CA PRO A 90 -34.68 2.62 -14.55
C PRO A 90 -33.71 1.48 -14.91
N ASP A 91 -34.22 0.38 -15.47
CA ASP A 91 -33.45 -0.86 -15.71
C ASP A 91 -32.21 -0.63 -16.58
N ASN A 92 -32.28 0.30 -17.55
CA ASN A 92 -31.15 0.64 -18.40
C ASN A 92 -29.98 1.23 -17.61
N ILE A 93 -30.25 2.05 -16.59
CA ILE A 93 -29.22 2.65 -15.73
C ILE A 93 -28.62 1.58 -14.82
N GLN A 94 -29.45 0.70 -14.24
CA GLN A 94 -28.97 -0.41 -13.41
C GLN A 94 -28.04 -1.34 -14.19
N ARG A 95 -28.42 -1.67 -15.43
CA ARG A 95 -27.58 -2.47 -16.33
C ARG A 95 -26.25 -1.77 -16.63
N TYR A 96 -26.28 -0.48 -16.92
CA TYR A 96 -25.06 0.29 -17.19
C TYR A 96 -24.10 0.30 -15.99
N ILE A 97 -24.62 0.49 -14.77
CA ILE A 97 -23.81 0.47 -13.54
C ILE A 97 -23.21 -0.91 -13.28
N SER A 98 -23.96 -1.97 -13.57
CA SER A 98 -23.47 -3.35 -13.45
C SER A 98 -22.33 -3.61 -14.43
N MET A 99 -22.50 -3.20 -15.70
CA MET A 99 -21.45 -3.26 -16.72
C MET A 99 -20.22 -2.41 -16.33
N LEU A 100 -20.42 -1.23 -15.76
CA LEU A 100 -19.33 -0.38 -15.27
C LEU A 100 -18.55 -1.07 -14.15
N THR A 101 -19.24 -1.77 -13.24
CA THR A 101 -18.61 -2.54 -12.16
C THR A 101 -17.75 -3.67 -12.74
N GLU A 102 -18.27 -4.45 -13.68
CA GLU A 102 -17.55 -5.52 -14.37
C GLU A 102 -16.31 -4.98 -15.10
N VAL A 103 -16.48 -3.96 -15.94
CA VAL A 103 -15.36 -3.35 -16.69
C VAL A 103 -14.29 -2.80 -15.75
N THR A 104 -14.67 -2.21 -14.62
CA THR A 104 -13.70 -1.70 -13.65
C THR A 104 -12.93 -2.84 -12.98
N HIS A 105 -13.59 -3.94 -12.62
CA HIS A 105 -12.90 -5.13 -12.09
C HIS A 105 -11.91 -5.69 -13.11
N ASP A 106 -12.35 -5.89 -14.35
CA ASP A 106 -11.50 -6.40 -15.42
C ASP A 106 -10.26 -5.51 -15.61
N ARG A 107 -10.42 -4.18 -15.56
CA ARG A 107 -9.29 -3.26 -15.71
C ARG A 107 -8.31 -3.33 -14.54
N ILE A 108 -8.81 -3.50 -13.31
CA ILE A 108 -7.96 -3.68 -12.13
C ILE A 108 -7.22 -5.02 -12.20
N PHE A 109 -7.90 -6.13 -12.48
CA PHE A 109 -7.28 -7.46 -12.54
C PHE A 109 -6.32 -7.63 -13.71
N ASN A 110 -6.52 -6.92 -14.82
CA ASN A 110 -5.59 -6.91 -15.96
C ASN A 110 -4.39 -5.96 -15.76
N SER A 111 -4.32 -5.23 -14.64
CA SER A 111 -3.18 -4.38 -14.29
C SER A 111 -2.20 -5.12 -13.36
N ASN A 112 -1.16 -4.42 -12.88
CA ASN A 112 -0.26 -4.95 -11.84
C ASN A 112 -0.83 -4.83 -10.41
N PHE A 113 -2.10 -4.45 -10.23
CA PHE A 113 -2.70 -4.21 -8.91
C PHE A 113 -2.47 -5.35 -7.92
N ILE A 114 -2.70 -6.61 -8.32
CA ILE A 114 -2.56 -7.76 -7.42
C ILE A 114 -1.14 -7.93 -6.91
N THR A 115 -0.14 -7.60 -7.74
CA THR A 115 1.28 -7.68 -7.34
C THR A 115 1.63 -6.58 -6.35
N GLU A 116 1.20 -5.35 -6.61
CA GLU A 116 1.46 -4.22 -5.71
C GLU A 116 0.68 -4.33 -4.41
N LEU A 117 -0.52 -4.91 -4.45
CA LEU A 117 -1.34 -5.18 -3.28
C LEU A 117 -0.64 -6.12 -2.30
N ASP A 118 0.11 -7.12 -2.76
CA ASP A 118 0.88 -8.00 -1.88
C ASP A 118 1.90 -7.20 -1.05
N GLU A 119 2.63 -6.27 -1.66
CA GLU A 119 3.57 -5.40 -0.94
C GLU A 119 2.86 -4.42 0.01
N VAL A 120 1.69 -3.91 -0.38
CA VAL A 120 0.86 -3.05 0.47
C VAL A 120 0.41 -3.81 1.72
N LEU A 121 -0.12 -5.02 1.55
CA LEU A 121 -0.56 -5.87 2.67
C LEU A 121 0.61 -6.28 3.55
N ARG A 122 1.77 -6.61 2.97
CA ARG A 122 3.01 -6.82 3.72
C ARG A 122 3.36 -5.60 4.56
N SER A 123 3.39 -4.40 3.98
CA SER A 123 3.72 -3.19 4.74
C SER A 123 2.70 -2.92 5.86
N LEU A 124 1.41 -3.13 5.59
CA LEU A 124 0.33 -2.97 6.55
C LEU A 124 0.46 -3.94 7.73
N ILE A 125 0.73 -5.21 7.48
CA ILE A 125 0.87 -6.25 8.52
C ILE A 125 2.13 -6.05 9.35
N HIS A 126 3.28 -5.80 8.70
CA HIS A 126 4.55 -5.69 9.42
C HIS A 126 4.69 -4.35 10.17
N PHE A 127 4.20 -3.25 9.60
CA PHE A 127 4.51 -1.91 10.12
C PHE A 127 3.29 -1.11 10.55
N GLY A 128 2.12 -1.40 9.96
CA GLY A 128 0.89 -0.60 10.12
C GLY A 128 0.62 0.35 8.94
N PRO A 129 1.51 1.30 8.60
CA PRO A 129 1.31 2.13 7.43
C PRO A 129 1.72 1.41 6.15
N ALA A 130 0.92 1.60 5.11
CA ALA A 130 1.20 1.18 3.75
C ALA A 130 0.73 2.26 2.78
N SER A 131 1.30 2.27 1.59
CA SER A 131 0.88 3.19 0.54
C SER A 131 0.81 2.48 -0.79
N ILE A 132 -0.21 2.84 -1.57
CA ILE A 132 -0.34 2.45 -2.96
C ILE A 132 -0.64 3.71 -3.76
N PHE A 133 0.15 3.93 -4.80
CA PHE A 133 -0.08 4.98 -5.77
C PHE A 133 -0.72 4.34 -7.01
N SER A 134 -1.78 4.95 -7.53
CA SER A 134 -2.40 4.55 -8.79
C SER A 134 -2.20 5.65 -9.83
N GLU A 135 -1.71 5.28 -10.99
CA GLU A 135 -1.59 6.16 -12.13
C GLU A 135 -2.30 5.58 -13.35
N TRP A 136 -2.73 6.46 -14.23
CA TRP A 136 -3.26 6.07 -15.52
C TRP A 136 -2.66 6.94 -16.60
N THR A 137 -2.11 6.30 -17.64
CA THR A 137 -1.71 7.00 -18.86
C THR A 137 -2.25 6.28 -20.10
N PRO A 138 -2.49 6.98 -21.21
CA PRO A 138 -2.91 6.33 -22.46
C PRO A 138 -1.93 5.27 -22.99
N LYS A 139 -0.64 5.33 -22.58
CA LYS A 139 0.41 4.40 -23.03
C LYS A 139 0.52 3.16 -22.15
N THR A 140 0.46 3.34 -20.84
CA THR A 140 0.70 2.26 -19.85
C THR A 140 -0.60 1.65 -19.32
N GLY A 141 -1.74 2.31 -19.56
CA GLY A 141 -2.99 1.94 -18.91
C GLY A 141 -2.97 2.26 -17.42
N LEU A 142 -3.81 1.53 -16.67
CA LEU A 142 -3.87 1.61 -15.21
C LEU A 142 -2.67 0.87 -14.63
N ASN A 143 -1.87 1.57 -13.83
CA ASN A 143 -0.68 1.04 -13.19
C ASN A 143 -0.67 1.43 -11.71
N TYR A 144 -0.15 0.54 -10.88
CA TYR A 144 -0.03 0.73 -9.45
C TYR A 144 1.43 0.70 -9.04
N ARG A 145 1.72 1.34 -7.91
CA ARG A 145 3.04 1.29 -7.30
C ARG A 145 2.94 1.40 -5.78
N SER A 146 3.40 0.37 -5.09
CA SER A 146 3.67 0.40 -3.66
C SER A 146 4.93 1.23 -3.40
N SER A 147 4.92 1.99 -2.31
CA SER A 147 6.14 2.67 -1.82
C SER A 147 6.57 2.05 -0.51
N VAL A 148 7.86 1.74 -0.42
CA VAL A 148 8.46 1.14 0.77
C VAL A 148 8.31 2.10 1.96
N ILE A 149 7.92 1.56 3.11
CA ILE A 149 7.81 2.38 4.32
C ILE A 149 9.13 3.11 4.61
N GLY A 150 9.01 4.38 4.98
CA GLY A 150 10.17 5.24 5.23
C GLY A 150 10.73 5.93 3.99
N THR A 151 10.27 5.62 2.76
CA THR A 151 10.59 6.43 1.57
C THR A 151 9.67 7.62 1.38
N TYR A 152 8.48 7.59 2.00
CA TYR A 152 7.47 8.63 1.95
C TYR A 152 7.04 9.07 3.36
N GLN A 153 6.36 10.21 3.45
CA GLN A 153 5.85 10.79 4.69
C GLN A 153 4.47 11.38 4.45
N LEU A 154 3.53 11.07 5.34
CA LEU A 154 2.20 11.68 5.33
C LEU A 154 2.25 12.95 6.19
N ILE A 155 1.82 14.07 5.62
CA ILE A 155 1.61 15.32 6.34
C ILE A 155 0.15 15.34 6.75
N GLU A 156 -0.10 15.48 8.04
CA GLU A 156 -1.45 15.57 8.59
C GLU A 156 -1.75 17.00 9.03
N ASN A 157 -2.96 17.49 8.77
CA ASN A 157 -3.43 18.74 9.36
C ASN A 157 -3.85 18.54 10.84
N SER A 158 -4.24 19.62 11.50
CA SER A 158 -4.66 19.59 12.91
C SER A 158 -5.86 18.68 13.22
N LYS A 159 -6.60 18.24 12.20
CA LYS A 159 -7.73 17.30 12.30
C LYS A 159 -7.35 15.85 11.98
N LYS A 160 -6.06 15.54 11.83
CA LYS A 160 -5.57 14.19 11.45
C LYS A 160 -6.02 13.74 10.05
N LEU A 161 -6.28 14.70 9.17
CA LEU A 161 -6.52 14.42 7.76
C LEU A 161 -5.22 14.65 6.99
N VAL A 162 -4.97 13.80 5.98
CA VAL A 162 -3.80 13.92 5.11
C VAL A 162 -3.92 15.20 4.28
N ASP A 163 -2.95 16.09 4.44
CA ASP A 163 -2.81 17.36 3.71
C ASP A 163 -1.81 17.22 2.55
N GLY A 164 -0.82 16.34 2.70
CA GLY A 164 0.18 16.09 1.66
C GLY A 164 0.99 14.81 1.88
N ILE A 165 1.75 14.45 0.85
CA ILE A 165 2.71 13.35 0.88
C ILE A 165 4.04 13.87 0.34
N ILE A 166 5.14 13.61 1.05
CA ILE A 166 6.52 13.95 0.64
C ILE A 166 7.37 12.68 0.53
#